data_AF-A0A923YSL3-F1
#
_entry.id   AF-A0A923YSL3-F1
#
_cell.length_a   1.000
_cell.length_b   1.000
_cell.length_c   1.000
_cell.angle_alpha   90.00
_cell.angle_beta   90.00
_cell.angle_gamma   90.00
#
_symmetry.space_group_name_H-M   'P 1'
#
loop_
_entity.id
_entity.type
_entity.pdbx_description
1 polymer ?
#
loop_
_entity_poly.entity_id
_entity_poly.type
_entity_poly.pdbx_seq_one_letter_code
_entity_poly.pdbx_strand_id
1 'polypeptide(L)' 'DVEDGKVDGNRLTWKMKMTVPMPMTLDGDATVDGDTLTGSVKAGAFGTFPMTGTRSA' A
#
# COMPACT_ATOMS: atom_id res chain seq x y z
N ASP A 1 -3.15 10.22 -4.51
CA ASP A 1 -3.12 10.82 -3.17
C ASP A 1 -3.12 9.68 -2.17
N VAL A 2 -2.27 9.75 -1.15
CA VAL A 2 -2.22 8.74 -0.08
C VAL A 2 -3.06 9.29 1.07
N GLU A 3 -4.24 8.71 1.24
CA GLU A 3 -5.07 8.91 2.42
C GLU A 3 -4.61 7.95 3.54
N ASP A 4 -4.56 8.43 4.78
CA ASP A 4 -4.29 7.60 5.96
C ASP A 4 -3.00 6.77 5.90
N GLY A 5 -1.92 7.33 5.33
CA GLY A 5 -0.58 6.75 5.45
C GLY A 5 -0.15 6.68 6.92
N LYS A 6 -0.03 5.48 7.47
CA LYS A 6 0.43 5.22 8.85
C LYS A 6 1.64 4.28 8.85
N VAL A 7 2.57 4.61 9.74
CA VAL A 7 3.75 3.79 10.01
C VAL A 7 3.65 3.33 11.46
N ASP A 8 3.53 2.02 11.68
CA ASP A 8 3.50 1.38 12.99
C ASP A 8 4.73 0.49 13.13
N GLY A 9 5.79 1.05 13.72
CA GLY A 9 7.09 0.39 13.84
C GLY A 9 7.68 0.07 12.47
N ASN A 10 7.55 -1.18 12.06
CA ASN A 10 8.00 -1.69 10.78
C ASN A 10 6.86 -1.92 9.77
N ARG A 11 5.60 -1.69 10.13
CA ARG A 11 4.44 -1.86 9.22
C ARG A 11 4.01 -0.52 8.64
N LEU A 12 3.88 -0.46 7.33
CA LEU A 12 3.36 0.66 6.56
C LEU A 12 1.95 0.31 6.08
N THR A 13 0.97 1.14 6.41
CA THR A 13 -0.39 1.01 5.88
C THR A 13 -0.78 2.31 5.22
N TRP A 14 -1.45 2.23 4.07
CA TRP A 14 -1.91 3.42 3.38
C TRP A 14 -3.19 3.11 2.62
N LYS A 15 -3.97 4.15 2.34
CA LYS A 15 -5.15 4.06 1.49
C LYS A 15 -5.02 5.02 0.34
N MET A 16 -5.51 4.65 -0.84
CA MET A 16 -5.63 5.58 -1.96
C MET A 16 -7.03 5.43 -2.50
N LYS A 17 -7.79 6.52 -2.54
CA LYS A 17 -9.07 6.56 -3.24
C LYS A 17 -8.83 7.13 -4.63
N MET A 18 -9.08 6.32 -5.64
CA MET A 18 -9.12 6.75 -7.03
C MET A 18 -10.59 6.96 -7.39
N THR A 19 -11.00 8.18 -7.74
CA THR A 19 -12.42 8.53 -7.91
C THR A 19 -12.90 8.50 -9.37
N VAL A 20 -11.98 8.53 -10.35
CA VAL A 20 -12.29 8.63 -11.78
C VAL A 20 -11.33 7.72 -12.57
N PRO A 21 -11.78 6.93 -13.57
CA PRO A 21 -13.16 6.85 -14.12
C PRO A 21 -14.13 5.92 -13.36
N MET A 22 -13.64 5.10 -12.41
CA MET A 22 -14.49 4.38 -11.45
C MET A 22 -13.94 4.60 -10.03
N PRO A 23 -14.81 4.84 -9.02
CA PRO A 23 -14.37 4.98 -7.64
C PRO A 23 -13.86 3.64 -7.09
N MET A 24 -12.57 3.57 -6.76
CA MET A 24 -11.93 2.40 -6.16
C MET A 24 -11.04 2.82 -5.00
N THR A 25 -11.05 2.01 -3.95
CA THR A 25 -10.13 2.16 -2.82
C THR A 25 -9.04 1.12 -2.96
N LEU A 26 -7.80 1.59 -2.88
CA LEU A 26 -6.60 0.78 -2.80
C LEU A 26 -6.15 0.81 -1.35
N ASP A 27 -6.23 -0.32 -0.65
CA ASP A 27 -5.68 -0.47 0.70
C ASP A 27 -4.32 -1.15 0.59
N GLY A 28 -3.24 -0.43 0.86
CA GLY A 28 -1.89 -0.95 0.90
C GLY A 28 -1.47 -1.32 2.32
N ASP A 29 -0.89 -2.50 2.47
CA ASP A 29 -0.28 -2.99 3.71
C ASP A 29 1.09 -3.58 3.39
N ALA A 30 2.14 -2.99 3.94
CA ALA A 30 3.50 -3.46 3.74
C ALA A 30 4.26 -3.49 5.05
N THR A 31 5.32 -4.29 5.09
CA THR A 31 6.24 -4.39 6.21
C THR A 31 7.65 -4.10 5.71
N VAL A 32 8.37 -3.25 6.42
CA VAL A 32 9.75 -2.88 6.16
C VAL A 32 10.65 -3.76 7.02
N ASP A 33 11.47 -4.58 6.40
CA ASP A 33 12.53 -5.34 7.04
C ASP A 33 13.89 -4.83 6.55
N GLY A 34 14.52 -3.97 7.36
CA GLY A 34 15.74 -3.26 6.99
C GLY A 34 15.53 -2.39 5.74
N ASP A 35 16.12 -2.82 4.62
CA ASP A 35 16.01 -2.16 3.32
C ASP A 35 14.95 -2.77 2.40
N THR A 36 14.34 -3.89 2.80
CA THR A 36 13.33 -4.60 2.01
C THR A 36 11.94 -4.23 2.49
N LEU A 37 11.04 -3.91 1.58
CA LEU A 37 9.62 -3.70 1.84
C LEU A 37 8.83 -4.84 1.20
N THR A 38 8.06 -5.55 2.00
CA THR A 38 7.24 -6.68 1.54
C THR A 38 5.80 -6.45 1.96
N GLY A 39 4.86 -6.47 1.02
CA GLY A 39 3.48 -6.11 1.29
C GLY A 39 2.49 -6.60 0.26
N SER A 40 1.27 -6.11 0.38
CA SER A 40 0.17 -6.37 -0.54
C SER A 40 -0.74 -5.16 -0.68
N VAL A 41 -1.15 -4.85 -1.91
CA VAL A 41 -2.12 -3.79 -2.21
C VAL A 41 -3.43 -4.46 -2.58
N LYS A 42 -4.48 -4.17 -1.82
CA LYS A 42 -5.84 -4.59 -2.12
C LYS A 42 -6.52 -3.53 -2.97
N ALA A 43 -6.72 -3.83 -4.25
CA ALA A 43 -7.36 -2.96 -5.22
C ALA A 43 -8.87 -3.26 -5.31
N GLY A 44 -9.63 -3.04 -4.23
CA GLY A 44 -11.09 -3.24 -4.21
C GLY A 44 -11.54 -4.57 -4.86
N ALA A 45 -12.36 -4.47 -5.92
CA ALA A 45 -12.87 -5.61 -6.68
C ALA A 45 -11.84 -6.30 -7.59
N PHE A 46 -10.68 -5.69 -7.83
CA PHE A 46 -9.59 -6.28 -8.64
C PHE A 46 -8.76 -7.31 -7.87
N GLY A 47 -8.97 -7.45 -6.56
CA GLY A 47 -8.26 -8.41 -5.73
C GLY A 47 -7.03 -7.82 -5.05
N THR A 48 -6.13 -8.70 -4.60
CA THR A 48 -4.93 -8.33 -3.84
C THR A 48 -3.69 -8.62 -4.67
N PHE A 49 -2.84 -7.62 -4.81
CA PHE A 49 -1.58 -7.69 -5.56
C PHE A 49 -0.42 -7.70 -4.57
N PRO A 50 0.51 -8.68 -4.64
CA PRO A 50 1.73 -8.62 -3.86
C PRO A 50 2.58 -7.44 -4.33
N MET A 51 3.21 -6.75 -3.38
CA MET A 51 4.19 -5.72 -3.67
C MET A 51 5.48 -6.00 -2.92
N THR A 52 6.58 -5.77 -3.62
CA THR A 52 7.92 -5.78 -3.06
C THR A 52 8.59 -4.48 -3.45
N GLY A 53 9.20 -3.82 -2.49
CA GLY A 53 9.99 -2.61 -2.70
C GLY A 53 11.32 -2.76 -2.00
N THR A 54 12.26 -1.92 -2.40
CA THR A 54 13.49 -1.69 -1.65
C THR A 54 13.55 -0.21 -1.32
N ARG A 55 14.00 0.14 -0.12
CA ARG A 55 14.21 1.54 0.27
C ARG A 55 15.24 2.15 -0.68
N SER A 56 14.82 3.08 -1.53
CA SER A 56 15.75 3.92 -2.28
C SER A 56 16.12 5.10 -1.40
N ALA A 57 17.41 5.31 -1.17
CA ALA A 57 17.96 6.44 -0.43
C ALA A 57 17.74 7.76 -1.18
#